data_AF-A0A9E0KFA3-F1
#
_entry.id   AF-A0A9E0KFA3-F1
#
_cell.length_a   1.000
_cell.length_b   1.000
_cell.length_c   1.000
_cell.angle_alpha   90.00
_cell.angle_beta   90.00
_cell.angle_gamma   90.00
#
_symmetry.space_group_name_H-M   'P 1'
#
loop_
_entity.id
_entity.type
_entity.pdbx_description
1 polymer ?
#
loop_
_entity_poly.entity_id
_entity_poly.type
_entity_poly.pdbx_seq_one_letter_code
_entity_poly.pdbx_strand_id
1 'polypeptide(L)'
;MLLSGKSGTMRDFSPARPGLTMRPSDLTPIHDYPRFRPELAPAPFLPMSRADMNALGWDSCDIVLVTGDAYIDHPSFGMALIGRLLEAQGFRVGILAQPDYTSAEAFRTLGRPNLFFGVTAGNMDSMINRYTAERKPRSDDAYTPGGQSGARPDRATVIYSQ
;
A
#
# COMPACT_ATOMS: atom_id res chain seq x y z
N MET A 1 -30.43 19.76 53.04
CA MET A 1 -31.17 19.89 51.76
C MET A 1 -30.17 19.65 50.64
N LEU A 2 -30.16 18.42 50.12
CA LEU A 2 -29.29 17.99 49.02
C LEU A 2 -29.92 18.40 47.68
N LEU A 3 -29.14 19.01 46.77
CA LEU A 3 -29.44 18.98 45.34
C LEU A 3 -28.17 18.67 44.54
N SER A 4 -28.23 17.45 44.00
CA SER A 4 -27.41 16.77 43.01
C SER A 4 -26.93 17.64 41.82
N GLY A 5 -25.62 17.64 41.57
CA GLY A 5 -25.03 17.93 40.26
C GLY A 5 -24.61 16.61 39.59
N LYS A 6 -25.24 16.26 38.46
CA LYS A 6 -24.93 15.06 37.68
C LYS A 6 -23.59 15.24 36.96
N SER A 7 -22.56 14.54 37.44
CA SER A 7 -21.35 14.24 36.67
C SER A 7 -21.75 13.25 35.56
N GLY A 8 -21.63 13.67 34.30
CA GLY A 8 -21.82 12.81 33.14
C GLY A 8 -20.75 11.72 33.13
N THR A 9 -21.16 10.49 33.43
CA THR A 9 -20.35 9.29 33.31
C THR A 9 -19.76 9.19 31.91
N MET A 10 -18.43 9.23 31.85
CA MET A 10 -17.61 8.75 30.74
C MET A 10 -18.18 7.39 30.32
N ARG A 11 -18.63 7.27 29.06
CA ARG A 11 -19.11 5.98 28.54
C ARG A 11 -17.94 5.00 28.64
N ASP A 12 -18.13 4.02 29.52
CA ASP A 12 -17.24 2.91 29.75
C ASP A 12 -16.95 2.22 28.41
N PHE A 13 -15.72 2.34 27.92
CA PHE A 13 -15.25 1.52 26.80
C PHE A 13 -15.21 0.09 27.32
N SER A 14 -16.19 -0.71 26.92
CA SER A 14 -16.28 -2.12 27.24
C SER A 14 -14.90 -2.79 27.08
N PRO A 15 -14.39 -3.50 28.11
CA PRO A 15 -13.07 -4.09 28.05
C PRO A 15 -12.99 -5.08 26.89
N ALA A 16 -11.87 -5.06 26.19
CA ALA A 16 -11.51 -6.03 25.17
C ALA A 16 -11.88 -7.45 25.63
N ARG A 17 -12.43 -8.26 24.71
CA ARG A 17 -12.87 -9.63 24.96
C ARG A 17 -11.82 -10.38 25.80
N PRO A 18 -12.16 -10.93 26.97
CA PRO A 18 -11.20 -11.66 27.78
C PRO A 18 -10.81 -12.94 27.04
N GLY A 19 -9.53 -13.09 26.67
CA GLY A 19 -9.00 -14.37 26.19
C GLY A 19 -7.96 -14.40 25.07
N LEU A 20 -7.36 -13.29 24.65
CA LEU A 20 -6.29 -13.36 23.64
C LEU A 20 -5.08 -12.48 23.98
N THR A 21 -4.38 -12.80 25.06
CA THR A 21 -3.00 -12.34 25.25
C THR A 21 -2.08 -13.32 24.51
N MET A 22 -1.94 -13.20 23.19
CA MET A 22 -0.87 -13.92 22.48
C MET A 22 0.47 -13.29 22.86
N ARG A 23 1.40 -14.12 23.36
CA ARG A 23 2.79 -13.68 23.49
C ARG A 23 3.44 -13.72 22.10
N PRO A 24 4.43 -12.88 21.80
CA PRO A 24 5.14 -12.96 20.51
C PRO A 24 5.71 -14.35 20.20
N SER A 25 6.05 -15.14 21.24
CA SER A 25 6.49 -16.54 21.12
C SER A 25 5.42 -17.51 20.62
N ASP A 26 4.16 -17.12 20.71
CA ASP A 26 3.01 -17.95 20.32
C ASP A 26 2.63 -17.71 18.83
N LEU A 27 3.34 -16.80 18.14
CA LEU A 27 3.16 -16.51 16.71
C LEU A 27 4.17 -17.30 15.88
N THR A 28 3.67 -17.98 14.84
CA THR A 28 4.54 -18.58 13.82
C THR A 28 5.29 -17.45 13.08
N PRO A 29 6.63 -17.49 13.00
CA PRO A 29 7.41 -16.55 12.20
C PRO A 29 6.92 -16.53 10.74
N ILE A 30 7.00 -15.35 10.10
CA ILE A 30 6.50 -15.17 8.73
C ILE A 30 7.19 -16.09 7.70
N HIS A 31 8.41 -16.53 7.98
CA HIS A 31 9.19 -17.40 7.09
C HIS A 31 8.89 -18.90 7.29
N ASP A 32 8.13 -19.26 8.32
CA ASP A 32 7.82 -20.65 8.66
C ASP A 32 6.45 -21.08 8.08
N TYR A 33 5.68 -20.14 7.54
CA TYR A 33 4.48 -20.45 6.78
C TYR A 33 4.85 -21.04 5.41
N PRO A 34 4.06 -22.01 4.90
CA PRO A 34 4.26 -22.49 3.55
C PRO A 34 4.04 -21.35 2.54
N ARG A 35 4.91 -21.27 1.53
CA ARG A 35 4.73 -20.33 0.42
C ARG A 35 3.40 -20.60 -0.28
N PHE A 36 2.70 -19.53 -0.68
CA PHE A 36 1.42 -19.62 -1.38
C PHE A 36 1.53 -20.37 -2.72
N ARG A 37 2.62 -20.12 -3.46
CA ARG A 37 3.07 -20.94 -4.61
C ARG A 37 4.54 -21.30 -4.45
N PRO A 38 4.86 -22.52 -4.00
CA PRO A 38 6.24 -22.96 -3.77
C PRO A 38 7.13 -22.91 -5.03
N GLU A 39 6.54 -23.12 -6.20
CA GLU A 39 7.20 -23.15 -7.50
C GLU A 39 7.43 -21.77 -8.12
N LEU A 40 6.82 -20.71 -7.58
CA LEU A 40 6.93 -19.38 -8.14
C LEU A 40 8.33 -18.81 -7.92
N ALA A 41 9.03 -18.52 -9.01
CA ALA A 41 10.25 -17.74 -9.00
C ALA A 41 9.93 -16.23 -8.93
N PRO A 42 10.72 -15.42 -8.21
CA PRO A 42 10.56 -13.97 -8.19
C PRO A 42 10.68 -13.36 -9.60
N ALA A 43 9.85 -12.37 -9.91
CA ALA A 43 9.99 -11.64 -11.18
C ALA A 43 11.25 -10.75 -11.16
N PRO A 44 11.91 -10.49 -12.32
CA PRO A 44 13.03 -9.55 -12.37
C PRO A 44 12.65 -8.16 -11.84
N PHE A 45 11.45 -7.69 -12.20
CA PHE A 45 10.78 -6.50 -11.68
C PHE A 45 9.30 -6.83 -11.45
N LEU A 46 8.65 -6.14 -10.52
CA LEU A 46 7.20 -6.27 -10.38
C LEU A 46 6.53 -5.79 -11.69
N PRO A 47 5.64 -6.58 -12.32
CA PRO A 47 4.96 -6.18 -13.53
C PRO A 47 4.11 -4.93 -13.31
N MET A 48 4.22 -3.98 -14.25
CA MET A 48 3.43 -2.74 -14.28
C MET A 48 2.42 -2.73 -15.42
N SER A 49 2.52 -3.68 -16.35
CA SER A 49 1.64 -3.80 -17.50
C SER A 49 1.21 -5.24 -17.76
N ARG A 50 0.15 -5.40 -18.56
CA ARG A 50 -0.26 -6.71 -19.08
C ARG A 50 0.84 -7.37 -19.91
N ALA A 51 1.67 -6.59 -20.60
CA ALA A 51 2.79 -7.11 -21.38
C ALA A 51 3.86 -7.75 -20.46
N ASP A 52 4.17 -7.11 -19.33
CA ASP A 52 5.09 -7.67 -18.33
C ASP A 52 4.54 -8.98 -17.75
N MET A 53 3.24 -9.00 -17.40
CA MET A 53 2.58 -10.22 -16.93
C MET A 53 2.65 -11.35 -17.96
N ASN A 54 2.39 -11.04 -19.24
CA ASN A 54 2.48 -12.03 -20.31
C ASN A 54 3.91 -12.57 -20.46
N ALA A 55 4.94 -11.72 -20.33
CA ALA A 55 6.34 -12.15 -20.37
C ALA A 55 6.70 -13.07 -19.19
N LEU A 56 6.04 -12.90 -18.04
CA LEU A 56 6.15 -13.77 -16.86
C LEU A 56 5.25 -15.02 -16.95
N GLY A 57 4.40 -15.14 -17.96
CA GLY A 57 3.40 -16.20 -18.07
C GLY A 57 2.25 -16.09 -17.04
N TRP A 58 1.99 -14.90 -16.51
CA TRP A 58 0.97 -14.65 -15.51
C TRP A 58 -0.34 -14.20 -16.16
N ASP A 59 -1.43 -14.90 -15.86
CA ASP A 59 -2.79 -14.52 -16.22
C ASP A 59 -3.36 -13.40 -15.33
N SER A 60 -2.98 -13.42 -14.06
CA SER A 60 -3.46 -12.56 -12.99
C SER A 60 -2.38 -12.33 -11.92
N CYS A 61 -2.47 -11.18 -11.23
CA CYS A 61 -1.75 -10.94 -9.99
C CYS A 61 -2.61 -11.42 -8.81
N ASP A 62 -2.00 -11.88 -7.72
CA ASP A 62 -2.74 -12.09 -6.47
C ASP A 62 -2.95 -10.77 -5.73
N ILE A 63 -1.94 -9.91 -5.77
CA ILE A 63 -1.91 -8.64 -5.09
C ILE A 63 -1.46 -7.59 -6.10
N VAL A 64 -2.17 -6.46 -6.14
CA VAL A 64 -1.74 -5.29 -6.91
C VAL A 64 -1.47 -4.15 -5.93
N LEU A 65 -0.23 -3.69 -5.88
CA LEU A 65 0.16 -2.52 -5.10
C LEU A 65 -0.14 -1.26 -5.90
N VAL A 66 -0.74 -0.27 -5.28
CA VAL A 66 -1.00 1.05 -5.87
C VAL A 66 -0.20 2.07 -5.05
N THR A 67 0.72 2.77 -5.69
CA THR A 67 1.64 3.69 -5.01
C THR A 67 1.56 5.10 -5.58
N GLY A 68 1.66 6.08 -4.68
CA GLY A 68 1.84 7.47 -5.04
C GLY A 68 3.21 7.73 -5.64
N ASP A 69 4.28 7.06 -5.26
CA ASP A 69 5.61 7.31 -5.86
C ASP A 69 5.78 6.58 -7.21
N ALA A 70 6.81 6.98 -7.96
CA ALA A 70 7.41 6.16 -9.00
C ALA A 70 7.82 4.79 -8.45
N TYR A 71 7.77 3.75 -9.29
CA TYR A 71 8.34 2.47 -8.93
C TYR A 71 9.85 2.48 -9.18
N ILE A 72 10.60 2.36 -8.08
CA ILE A 72 12.03 2.06 -8.09
C ILE A 72 12.19 0.80 -7.24
N ASP A 73 12.74 -0.25 -7.84
CA ASP A 73 12.94 -1.53 -7.16
C ASP A 73 14.17 -1.50 -6.25
N HIS A 74 14.04 -0.80 -5.12
CA HIS A 74 15.12 -0.56 -4.17
C HIS A 74 14.61 -0.69 -2.72
N PRO A 75 15.38 -1.25 -1.78
CA PRO A 75 14.94 -1.46 -0.39
C PRO A 75 14.61 -0.16 0.37
N SER A 76 15.09 1.00 -0.08
CA SER A 76 14.68 2.31 0.47
C SER A 76 13.27 2.74 0.05
N PHE A 77 12.64 2.01 -0.87
CA PHE A 77 11.28 2.25 -1.36
C PHE A 77 10.35 1.22 -0.71
N GLY A 78 9.52 1.68 0.24
CA GLY A 78 8.74 0.78 1.11
C GLY A 78 7.79 -0.15 0.36
N MET A 79 7.15 0.33 -0.70
CA MET A 79 6.29 -0.48 -1.57
C MET A 79 7.07 -1.57 -2.33
N ALA A 80 8.31 -1.29 -2.75
CA ALA A 80 9.17 -2.28 -3.39
C ALA A 80 9.54 -3.38 -2.37
N LEU A 81 9.94 -2.98 -1.16
CA LEU A 81 10.23 -3.92 -0.07
C LEU A 81 9.02 -4.82 0.25
N ILE A 82 7.83 -4.24 0.39
CA ILE A 82 6.60 -4.99 0.63
C ILE A 82 6.28 -5.93 -0.53
N GLY A 83 6.41 -5.47 -1.79
CA GLY A 83 6.20 -6.31 -2.96
C GLY A 83 7.13 -7.51 -3.01
N ARG A 84 8.43 -7.30 -2.75
CA ARG A 84 9.43 -8.38 -2.71
C ARG A 84 9.23 -9.33 -1.54
N LEU A 85 8.80 -8.83 -0.37
CA LEU A 85 8.42 -9.68 0.76
C LEU A 85 7.24 -10.60 0.39
N LEU A 86 6.22 -10.07 -0.28
CA LEU A 86 5.06 -10.84 -0.72
C LEU A 86 5.43 -11.87 -1.81
N GLU A 87 6.29 -11.51 -2.78
CA GLU A 87 6.82 -12.49 -3.75
C GLU A 87 7.64 -13.60 -3.09
N ALA A 88 8.43 -13.28 -2.07
CA ALA A 88 9.16 -14.29 -1.29
C ALA A 88 8.21 -15.29 -0.63
N GLN A 89 7.01 -14.84 -0.24
CA GLN A 89 5.93 -15.68 0.26
C GLN A 89 5.14 -16.43 -0.83
N GLY A 90 5.52 -16.30 -2.11
CA GLY A 90 4.93 -17.06 -3.23
C GLY A 90 3.71 -16.40 -3.88
N PHE A 91 3.49 -15.11 -3.66
CA PHE A 91 2.43 -14.36 -4.34
C PHE A 91 2.95 -13.75 -5.65
N ARG A 92 2.07 -13.67 -6.66
CA ARG A 92 2.28 -12.88 -7.87
C ARG A 92 1.87 -11.44 -7.57
N VAL A 93 2.83 -10.52 -7.55
CA VAL A 93 2.60 -9.15 -7.12
C VAL A 93 2.83 -8.21 -8.31
N GLY A 94 1.84 -7.39 -8.65
CA GLY A 94 1.98 -6.31 -9.61
C GLY A 94 1.99 -4.94 -8.93
N ILE A 95 2.44 -3.91 -9.64
CA ILE A 95 2.46 -2.54 -9.11
C ILE A 95 1.92 -1.52 -10.11
N LEU A 96 1.06 -0.63 -9.64
CA LEU A 96 0.59 0.56 -10.33
C LEU A 96 1.26 1.78 -9.69
N ALA A 97 2.23 2.36 -10.38
CA ALA A 97 2.97 3.52 -9.92
C ALA A 97 2.41 4.79 -10.55
N GLN A 98 1.96 5.72 -9.71
CA GLN A 98 1.36 6.98 -10.16
C GLN A 98 0.25 6.79 -11.22
N PRO A 99 -0.72 5.88 -11.00
CA PRO A 99 -1.82 5.76 -11.95
C PRO A 99 -2.55 7.10 -12.05
N ASP A 100 -2.98 7.45 -13.28
CA ASP A 100 -3.84 8.60 -13.49
C ASP A 100 -5.12 8.44 -12.67
N TYR A 101 -5.28 9.30 -11.67
CA TYR A 101 -6.38 9.26 -10.71
C TYR A 101 -7.65 9.93 -11.24
N THR A 102 -7.61 10.51 -12.43
CA THR A 102 -8.80 11.09 -13.08
C THR A 102 -9.61 10.04 -13.84
N SER A 103 -9.08 8.83 -14.02
CA SER A 103 -9.72 7.74 -14.74
C SER A 103 -9.53 6.38 -14.06
N ALA A 104 -10.60 5.59 -13.99
CA ALA A 104 -10.53 4.22 -13.49
C ALA A 104 -9.72 3.27 -14.41
N GLU A 105 -9.48 3.65 -15.66
CA GLU A 105 -8.75 2.81 -16.62
C GLU A 105 -7.30 2.54 -16.17
N ALA A 106 -6.63 3.54 -15.58
CA ALA A 106 -5.26 3.37 -15.09
C ALA A 106 -5.19 2.27 -14.02
N PHE A 107 -6.21 2.15 -13.18
CA PHE A 107 -6.33 1.14 -12.13
C PHE A 107 -6.70 -0.26 -12.66
N ARG A 108 -7.17 -0.35 -13.91
CA ARG A 108 -7.56 -1.60 -14.56
C ARG A 108 -6.42 -2.24 -15.37
N THR A 109 -5.29 -1.54 -15.54
CA THR A 109 -4.14 -1.98 -16.36
C THR A 109 -3.70 -3.43 -16.11
N LEU A 110 -3.64 -3.84 -14.84
CA LEU A 110 -3.24 -5.20 -14.43
C LEU A 110 -4.44 -6.16 -14.26
N GLY A 111 -5.67 -5.66 -14.36
CA GLY A 111 -6.90 -6.39 -14.08
C GLY A 111 -7.19 -6.58 -12.59
N ARG A 112 -8.19 -7.40 -12.28
CA ARG A 112 -8.59 -7.70 -10.90
C ARG A 112 -7.59 -8.64 -10.22
N PRO A 113 -7.07 -8.30 -9.03
CA PRO A 113 -6.24 -9.19 -8.24
C PRO A 113 -7.04 -10.36 -7.65
N ASN A 114 -6.39 -11.50 -7.41
CA ASN A 114 -7.03 -12.67 -6.80
C ASN A 114 -7.36 -12.46 -5.32
N LEU A 115 -6.57 -11.63 -4.61
CA LEU A 115 -6.73 -11.36 -3.18
C LEU A 115 -7.15 -9.92 -2.91
N PHE A 116 -6.28 -8.94 -3.17
CA PHE A 116 -6.58 -7.54 -2.84
C PHE A 116 -5.70 -6.51 -3.57
N PHE A 117 -6.11 -5.24 -3.49
CA PHE A 117 -5.30 -4.08 -3.81
C PHE A 117 -4.65 -3.52 -2.54
N GLY A 118 -3.34 -3.27 -2.56
CA GLY A 118 -2.61 -2.62 -1.46
C GLY A 118 -2.28 -1.17 -1.82
N VAL A 119 -2.91 -0.21 -1.15
CA VAL A 119 -2.79 1.22 -1.50
C VAL A 119 -1.84 1.94 -0.54
N THR A 120 -0.93 2.76 -1.09
CA THR A 120 -0.02 3.62 -0.31
C THR A 120 0.22 4.97 -0.99
N ALA A 121 0.47 6.01 -0.21
CA ALA A 121 0.92 7.30 -0.73
C ALA A 121 2.37 7.26 -1.26
N GLY A 122 3.12 6.20 -0.95
CA GLY A 122 4.56 6.08 -1.23
C GLY A 122 5.41 6.26 0.02
N ASN A 123 6.67 6.62 -0.15
CA ASN A 123 7.64 6.83 0.92
C ASN A 123 7.36 8.10 1.74
N MET A 124 6.77 9.12 1.11
CA MET A 124 6.39 10.35 1.78
C MET A 124 4.99 10.78 1.33
N ASP A 125 4.22 11.30 2.27
CA ASP A 125 2.86 11.77 2.00
C ASP A 125 2.83 12.80 0.84
N SER A 126 1.87 12.60 -0.05
CA SER A 126 1.67 13.42 -1.26
C SER A 126 1.48 14.91 -0.98
N MET A 127 0.82 15.29 0.12
CA MET A 127 0.67 16.71 0.50
C MET A 127 1.99 17.28 0.99
N ILE A 128 2.73 16.51 1.81
CA ILE A 128 4.03 16.95 2.34
C ILE A 128 5.03 17.16 1.22
N ASN A 129 5.01 16.32 0.18
CA ASN A 129 5.83 16.53 -1.01
C ASN A 129 5.39 17.78 -1.78
N ARG A 130 4.09 17.93 -2.04
CA ARG A 130 3.57 19.02 -2.87
C ARG A 130 3.64 20.40 -2.20
N TYR A 131 3.56 20.46 -0.87
CA TYR A 131 3.44 21.72 -0.14
C TYR A 131 4.46 21.89 0.98
N THR A 132 4.97 23.11 1.15
CA THR A 132 5.74 23.49 2.34
C THR A 132 4.86 23.53 3.58
N ALA A 133 5.47 23.65 4.78
CA ALA A 133 4.73 23.84 6.03
C ALA A 133 3.81 25.09 6.00
N GLU A 134 4.19 26.11 5.21
CA GLU A 134 3.40 27.32 4.96
C GLU A 134 2.36 27.14 3.82
N ARG A 135 2.15 25.92 3.33
CA ARG A 135 1.26 25.57 2.20
C ARG A 135 1.64 26.19 0.85
N LYS A 136 2.90 26.57 0.66
CA LYS A 136 3.39 26.99 -0.66
C LYS A 136 3.66 25.77 -1.54
N PRO A 137 3.24 25.77 -2.82
CA PRO A 137 3.51 24.64 -3.71
C PRO A 137 5.01 24.51 -4.00
N ARG A 138 5.51 23.28 -4.07
CA ARG A 138 6.85 22.97 -4.57
C ARG A 138 6.83 22.80 -6.09
N SER A 139 7.91 23.24 -6.72
CA SER A 139 8.12 23.14 -8.17
C SER A 139 8.49 21.73 -8.63
N ASP A 140 9.03 20.92 -7.72
CA ASP A 140 9.57 19.60 -7.98
C ASP A 140 8.98 18.54 -7.04
N ASP A 141 9.05 17.28 -7.48
CA ASP A 141 8.65 16.12 -6.70
C ASP A 141 9.71 15.01 -6.84
N ALA A 142 10.49 14.81 -5.78
CA ALA A 142 11.58 13.83 -5.74
C ALA A 142 11.14 12.38 -5.97
N TYR A 143 9.85 12.08 -5.83
CA TYR A 143 9.29 10.74 -5.98
C TYR A 143 8.50 10.57 -7.28
N THR A 144 8.55 11.54 -8.18
CA THR A 144 7.91 11.49 -9.50
C THR A 144 8.97 11.37 -10.60
N PRO A 145 8.74 10.58 -11.67
CA PRO A 145 9.69 10.48 -12.77
C PRO A 145 10.05 11.85 -13.35
N GLY A 146 11.34 12.14 -13.45
CA GLY A 146 11.85 13.42 -13.94
C GLY A 146 11.59 14.62 -13.02
N GLY A 147 11.21 14.41 -11.76
CA GLY A 147 11.00 15.48 -10.79
C GLY A 147 9.72 16.29 -11.02
N GLN A 148 8.79 15.80 -11.84
CA GLN A 148 7.60 16.54 -12.24
C GLN A 148 6.65 16.79 -11.06
N SER A 149 6.26 18.04 -10.83
CA SER A 149 5.26 18.37 -9.83
C SER A 149 3.84 18.07 -10.34
N GLY A 150 2.95 17.64 -9.44
CA GLY A 150 1.51 17.49 -9.72
C GLY A 150 1.07 16.15 -10.34
N ALA A 151 1.98 15.20 -10.57
CA ALA A 151 1.62 13.87 -11.08
C ALA A 151 0.76 13.06 -10.08
N ARG A 152 0.91 13.33 -8.78
CA ARG A 152 0.20 12.63 -7.71
C ARG A 152 -0.97 13.48 -7.21
N PRO A 153 -2.10 12.85 -6.84
CA PRO A 153 -3.16 13.57 -6.16
C PRO A 153 -2.76 13.92 -4.73
N ASP A 154 -3.35 15.00 -4.23
CA ASP A 154 -3.34 15.33 -2.81
C ASP A 154 -4.02 14.24 -2.01
N ARG A 155 -3.35 13.75 -0.95
CA ARG A 155 -3.81 12.62 -0.12
C ARG A 155 -4.01 11.35 -0.96
N ALA A 156 -2.96 10.96 -1.69
CA ALA A 156 -2.98 9.84 -2.63
C ALA A 156 -3.63 8.55 -2.08
N THR A 157 -3.32 8.15 -0.85
CA THR A 157 -3.95 6.95 -0.24
C THR A 157 -5.48 7.03 -0.22
N VAL A 158 -6.04 8.21 0.08
CA VAL A 158 -7.50 8.43 0.12
C VAL A 158 -8.08 8.46 -1.28
N ILE A 159 -7.42 9.14 -2.23
CA ILE A 159 -7.92 9.27 -3.61
C ILE A 159 -7.90 7.92 -4.34
N TYR A 160 -6.84 7.12 -4.16
CA TYR A 160 -6.70 5.82 -4.80
C TYR A 160 -7.60 4.72 -4.21
N SER A 161 -8.33 5.00 -3.12
CA SER A 161 -9.18 4.02 -2.43
C SER A 161 -10.69 4.37 -2.47
N GLN A 162 -11.09 5.30 -3.34
CA GLN A 162 -12.50 5.67 -3.55
C GLN A 162 -13.25 4.69 -4.46
#